data_AF-A0A2W6CV05-F1
#
_entry.id   AF-A0A2W6CV05-F1
#
_cell.length_a   1.000
_cell.length_b   1.000
_cell.length_c   1.000
_cell.angle_alpha   90.00
_cell.angle_beta   90.00
_cell.angle_gamma   90.00
#
_symmetry.space_group_name_H-M   'P 1'
#
loop_
_entity.id
_entity.type
_entity.pdbx_description
1 polymer ?
#
loop_
_entity_poly.entity_id
_entity_poly.type
_entity_poly.pdbx_seq_one_letter_code
_entity_poly.pdbx_strand_id
1 'polypeptide(L)'
;FRQLKDPHVVSFSPMRHWTDHNIRVHTFTCVLALQIAHLMRRHAAQHGLAMSVRELLDTLAGIEETVLIYPSTGGRPKARRMLTETTPTQDHLAEIFELHRWAPQT
;
A
#
# COMPACT_ATOMS: atom_id res chain seq x y z
N PHE A 1 -5.40 18.16 7.40
CA PHE A 1 -4.21 19.04 7.58
C PHE A 1 -3.11 18.46 8.45
N ARG A 2 -3.39 17.82 9.61
CA ARG A 2 -2.35 17.19 10.45
C ARG A 2 -1.62 16.04 9.73
N GLN A 3 -2.36 15.22 8.97
CA GLN A 3 -1.79 14.11 8.19
C GLN A 3 -1.01 14.54 6.95
N LEU A 4 -1.35 15.67 6.32
CA LEU A 4 -0.52 16.25 5.26
C LEU A 4 0.90 16.58 5.76
N LYS A 5 1.10 16.75 7.06
CA LYS A 5 2.41 16.97 7.67
C LYS A 5 3.05 15.68 8.21
N ASP A 6 2.38 14.53 8.10
CA ASP A 6 2.90 13.23 8.54
C ASP A 6 3.79 12.65 7.42
N PRO A 7 5.11 12.48 7.63
CA PRO A 7 6.02 11.95 6.63
C PRO A 7 5.66 10.55 6.11
N HIS A 8 4.89 9.79 6.89
CA HIS A 8 4.58 8.39 6.61
C HIS A 8 3.22 8.19 5.94
N VAL A 9 2.32 9.18 6.01
CA VAL A 9 0.96 9.08 5.47
C VAL A 9 0.66 10.32 4.65
N VAL A 10 0.86 10.21 3.33
CA VAL A 10 0.49 11.26 2.36
C VAL A 10 1.18 12.59 2.68
N SER A 11 2.51 12.56 2.70
CA SER A 11 3.31 13.70 3.13
C SER A 11 3.38 14.81 2.09
N PHE A 12 3.07 16.03 2.55
CA PHE A 12 3.34 17.31 1.87
C PHE A 12 4.78 17.82 2.12
N SER A 13 5.55 17.16 3.00
CA SER A 13 6.91 17.57 3.36
C SER A 13 7.92 16.42 3.33
N PRO A 14 9.17 16.65 2.87
CA PRO A 14 9.69 17.92 2.35
C PRO A 14 9.17 18.21 0.95
N MET A 15 8.83 19.48 0.70
CA MET A 15 8.42 19.93 -0.62
C MET A 15 9.67 20.12 -1.49
N ARG A 16 10.11 19.05 -2.16
CA ARG A 16 11.29 19.06 -3.04
C ARG A 16 11.04 19.76 -4.39
N HIS A 17 9.88 20.39 -4.54
CA HIS A 17 9.44 21.10 -5.74
C HIS A 17 9.68 22.60 -5.57
N TRP A 18 10.25 23.24 -6.60
CA TRP A 18 10.73 24.62 -6.54
C TRP A 18 9.93 25.62 -7.40
N THR A 19 8.92 25.16 -8.15
CA THR A 19 8.02 26.03 -8.90
C THR A 19 6.62 26.01 -8.33
N ASP A 20 5.95 27.17 -8.40
CA ASP A 20 4.57 27.38 -7.98
C ASP A 20 3.59 26.35 -8.58
N HIS A 21 3.83 25.97 -9.84
CA HIS A 21 3.06 24.94 -10.53
C HIS A 21 3.23 23.57 -9.88
N ASN A 22 4.47 23.12 -9.66
CA ASN A 22 4.75 21.81 -9.06
C ASN A 22 4.26 21.73 -7.60
N ILE A 23 4.32 22.84 -6.86
CA ILE A 23 3.76 22.94 -5.50
C ILE A 23 2.24 22.73 -5.52
N ARG A 24 1.52 23.38 -6.44
CA ARG A 24 0.06 23.22 -6.57
C ARG A 24 -0.34 21.80 -6.94
N VAL A 25 0.36 21.20 -7.91
CA VAL A 25 0.12 19.80 -8.32
C VAL A 25 0.37 18.83 -7.16
N HIS A 26 1.48 18.98 -6.44
CA HIS A 26 1.79 18.15 -5.28
C HIS A 26 0.76 18.32 -4.15
N THR A 27 0.36 19.56 -3.85
CA THR A 27 -0.69 19.82 -2.84
C THR A 27 -1.98 19.09 -3.22
N PHE A 28 -2.38 19.18 -4.49
CA PHE A 28 -3.58 18.53 -5.00
C PHE A 28 -3.49 17.01 -4.87
N THR A 29 -2.38 16.39 -5.29
CA THR A 29 -2.21 14.93 -5.19
C THR A 29 -2.17 14.45 -3.74
N CYS A 30 -1.55 15.21 -2.83
CA CYS A 30 -1.57 14.90 -1.41
C CYS A 30 -2.98 14.98 -0.82
N VAL A 31 -3.76 16.02 -1.14
CA VAL A 31 -5.16 16.10 -0.66
C VAL A 31 -5.99 14.95 -1.23
N LEU A 32 -5.86 14.66 -2.53
CA LEU A 32 -6.57 13.56 -3.17
C LEU A 32 -6.24 12.21 -2.55
N ALA A 33 -4.95 11.90 -2.37
CA ALA A 33 -4.51 10.67 -1.73
C ALA A 33 -5.04 10.53 -0.30
N LEU A 34 -5.10 11.63 0.46
CA LEU A 34 -5.68 11.61 1.80
C LEU A 34 -7.19 11.34 1.79
N GLN A 35 -7.93 11.92 0.84
CA GLN A 35 -9.35 11.63 0.67
C GLN A 35 -9.58 10.15 0.34
N ILE A 36 -8.77 9.57 -0.55
CA ILE A 36 -8.82 8.15 -0.89
C ILE A 36 -8.54 7.29 0.35
N ALA A 37 -7.50 7.61 1.12
CA ALA A 37 -7.15 6.85 2.32
C ALA A 37 -8.27 6.89 3.39
N HIS A 38 -8.98 8.01 3.53
CA HIS A 38 -10.16 8.09 4.38
C HIS A 38 -11.36 7.28 3.87
N LEU A 39 -11.57 7.23 2.55
CA LEU A 39 -12.60 6.38 1.95
C LEU A 39 -12.28 4.90 2.17
N MET A 40 -11.03 4.49 1.95
CA MET A 40 -10.57 3.12 2.24
C MET A 40 -10.79 2.76 3.71
N ARG A 41 -10.43 3.64 4.64
CA ARG A 41 -10.68 3.43 6.08
C ARG A 41 -12.17 3.29 6.38
N ARG A 42 -13.02 4.14 5.80
CA ARG A 42 -14.48 4.03 5.98
C ARG A 42 -14.99 2.70 5.46
N HIS A 43 -14.50 2.25 4.32
CA HIS A 43 -14.88 0.98 3.72
C HIS A 43 -14.44 -0.20 4.61
N ALA A 44 -13.19 -0.23 5.06
CA ALA A 44 -12.70 -1.25 6.00
C ALA A 44 -13.54 -1.29 7.30
N ALA A 45 -13.90 -0.12 7.85
CA ALA A 45 -14.74 -0.04 9.04
C ALA A 45 -16.16 -0.59 8.82
N GLN A 46 -16.72 -0.44 7.62
CA GLN A 46 -18.02 -1.05 7.27
C GLN A 46 -17.96 -2.59 7.23
N HIS A 47 -16.77 -3.15 7.01
CA HIS A 47 -16.50 -4.59 7.05
C HIS A 47 -15.95 -5.06 8.41
N GLY A 48 -16.07 -4.24 9.46
CA GLY A 48 -15.70 -4.62 10.84
C GLY A 48 -14.24 -4.37 11.21
N LEU A 49 -13.43 -3.77 10.33
CA LEU A 49 -12.04 -3.43 10.60
C LEU A 49 -11.92 -1.93 10.96
N ALA A 50 -12.07 -1.62 12.24
CA ALA A 50 -11.92 -0.26 12.76
C ALA A 50 -10.44 0.06 13.03
N MET A 51 -9.79 0.71 12.07
CA MET A 51 -8.36 1.06 12.12
C MET A 51 -8.12 2.53 11.80
N SER A 52 -6.98 3.06 12.26
CA SER A 52 -6.54 4.39 11.82
C SER A 52 -6.11 4.37 10.34
N VAL A 53 -6.03 5.54 9.68
CA VAL A 53 -5.52 5.59 8.28
C VAL A 53 -4.08 5.08 8.22
N ARG A 54 -3.27 5.41 9.22
CA ARG A 54 -1.88 4.97 9.31
C ARG A 54 -1.78 3.46 9.42
N GLU A 55 -2.47 2.90 10.39
CA GLU A 55 -2.54 1.46 10.62
C GLU A 55 -3.06 0.70 9.39
N LEU A 56 -4.08 1.22 8.70
CA LEU A 56 -4.58 0.65 7.45
C LEU A 56 -3.50 0.57 6.38
N LEU A 57 -2.81 1.68 6.11
CA LEU A 57 -1.78 1.74 5.09
C LEU A 57 -0.55 0.92 5.48
N ASP A 58 -0.16 0.91 6.75
CA ASP A 58 0.95 0.11 7.28
C ASP A 58 0.63 -1.40 7.15
N THR A 59 -0.60 -1.81 7.47
CA THR A 59 -1.03 -3.22 7.35
C THR A 59 -1.03 -3.68 5.90
N LEU A 60 -1.57 -2.85 5.00
CA LEU A 60 -1.55 -3.11 3.56
C LEU A 60 -0.12 -3.13 3.00
N ALA A 61 0.76 -2.23 3.47
CA ALA A 61 2.15 -2.18 3.03
C ALA A 61 2.95 -3.42 3.45
N GLY A 62 2.54 -4.11 4.52
CA GLY A 62 3.14 -5.38 4.93
C GLY A 62 2.76 -6.58 4.06
N ILE A 63 1.89 -6.42 3.06
CA ILE A 63 1.62 -7.46 2.05
C ILE A 63 2.69 -7.33 0.98
N GLU A 64 3.67 -8.23 1.01
CA GLU A 64 4.84 -8.16 0.12
C GLU A 64 4.88 -9.35 -0.84
N GLU A 65 5.40 -9.11 -2.05
CA GLU A 65 5.73 -10.17 -3.02
C GLU A 65 7.21 -10.53 -2.91
N THR A 66 7.51 -11.83 -2.87
CA THR A 66 8.88 -12.37 -2.87
C THR A 66 9.11 -13.34 -4.02
N VAL A 67 10.39 -13.50 -4.40
CA VAL A 67 10.83 -14.43 -5.45
C VAL A 67 11.73 -15.49 -4.84
N LEU A 68 11.26 -16.74 -4.83
CA LEU A 68 12.08 -17.88 -4.43
C LEU A 68 12.85 -18.43 -5.63
N ILE A 69 14.18 -18.43 -5.53
CA ILE A 69 15.07 -18.96 -6.57
C ILE A 69 15.57 -20.33 -6.13
N TYR A 70 15.17 -21.37 -6.86
CA TYR A 70 15.63 -22.73 -6.62
C TYR A 70 16.88 -23.02 -7.46
N PRO A 71 17.97 -23.51 -6.83
CA PRO A 71 19.17 -23.90 -7.55
C PRO A 71 18.86 -25.07 -8.50
N SER A 72 19.48 -25.05 -9.68
CA SER A 72 19.40 -26.14 -10.65
C SER A 72 20.75 -26.85 -10.72
N THR A 73 20.74 -28.19 -10.71
CA THR A 73 21.92 -29.04 -10.93
C THR A 73 22.35 -29.12 -12.41
N GLY A 74 21.67 -28.39 -13.29
CA GLY A 74 22.00 -28.26 -14.71
C GLY A 74 20.87 -27.54 -15.46
N GLY A 75 21.07 -26.26 -15.82
CA GLY A 75 20.09 -25.44 -16.53
C GLY A 75 19.76 -24.11 -15.82
N ARG A 76 18.79 -23.35 -16.35
CA ARG A 76 18.37 -22.08 -15.75
C ARG A 76 17.71 -22.31 -14.37
N PRO A 77 18.05 -21.53 -13.33
CA PRO A 77 17.38 -21.58 -12.04
C PRO A 77 15.87 -21.37 -12.19
N LYS A 78 15.07 -22.09 -11.40
CA LYS A 78 13.62 -21.88 -11.36
C LYS A 78 13.30 -20.77 -10.37
N ALA A 79 12.60 -19.74 -10.84
CA ALA A 79 12.10 -18.67 -9.98
C ALA A 79 10.60 -18.86 -9.76
N ARG A 80 10.14 -18.72 -8.52
CA ARG A 80 8.72 -18.73 -8.16
C ARG A 80 8.37 -17.43 -7.43
N ARG A 81 7.38 -16.71 -7.94
CA ARG A 81 6.80 -15.53 -7.28
C ARG A 81 5.69 -15.97 -6.34
N MET A 82 5.65 -15.40 -5.13
CA MET A 82 4.58 -15.62 -4.16
C MET A 82 4.51 -14.46 -3.18
N LEU A 83 3.40 -14.34 -2.45
CA LEU A 83 3.33 -13.40 -1.33
C LEU A 83 4.12 -13.94 -0.13
N THR A 84 4.61 -13.04 0.72
CA THR A 84 5.13 -13.37 2.06
C THR A 84 4.00 -13.87 2.96
N GLU A 85 4.34 -14.40 4.13
CA GLU A 85 3.32 -14.80 5.12
C GLU A 85 2.49 -13.58 5.51
N THR A 86 1.17 -13.70 5.30
CA THR A 86 0.19 -12.68 5.66
C THR A 86 -0.47 -12.99 6.99
N THR A 87 -0.91 -11.93 7.67
CA THR A 87 -1.75 -12.02 8.87
C THR A 87 -3.23 -12.13 8.50
N PRO A 88 -4.10 -12.65 9.38
CA PRO A 88 -5.55 -12.70 9.12
C PRO A 88 -6.16 -11.33 8.81
N THR A 89 -5.64 -10.26 9.42
CA THR A 89 -6.08 -8.90 9.12
C THR A 89 -5.68 -8.47 7.70
N GLN A 90 -4.47 -8.85 7.25
CA GLN A 90 -4.02 -8.58 5.88
C GLN A 90 -4.83 -9.36 4.85
N ASP A 91 -5.14 -10.64 5.13
CA ASP A 91 -5.99 -11.45 4.25
C ASP A 91 -7.39 -10.85 4.12
N HIS A 92 -7.99 -10.44 5.23
CA HIS A 92 -9.31 -9.79 5.22
C HIS A 92 -9.28 -8.44 4.48
N LEU A 93 -8.22 -7.63 4.64
CA LEU A 93 -8.04 -6.41 3.86
C LEU A 93 -7.82 -6.69 2.37
N ALA A 94 -7.10 -7.75 2.03
CA ALA A 94 -6.89 -8.17 0.64
C ALA A 94 -8.21 -8.62 -0.01
N GLU A 95 -9.10 -9.24 0.74
CA GLU A 95 -10.46 -9.57 0.30
C GLU A 95 -11.30 -8.30 0.09
N ILE A 96 -11.37 -7.42 1.10
CA ILE A 96 -12.15 -6.16 1.05
C ILE A 96 -11.76 -5.30 -0.17
N PHE A 97 -10.47 -5.20 -0.47
CA PHE A 97 -9.97 -4.38 -1.58
C PHE A 97 -9.71 -5.18 -2.87
N GLU A 98 -10.13 -6.44 -2.92
CA GLU A 98 -9.98 -7.34 -4.08
C GLU A 98 -8.53 -7.43 -4.59
N LEU A 99 -7.54 -7.41 -3.69
CA LEU A 99 -6.12 -7.36 -4.04
C LEU A 99 -5.62 -8.67 -4.66
N HIS A 100 -6.30 -9.79 -4.42
CA HIS A 100 -5.97 -11.10 -4.98
C HIS A 100 -5.94 -11.11 -6.52
N ARG A 101 -6.69 -10.22 -7.19
CA ARG A 101 -6.65 -10.11 -8.66
C ARG A 101 -5.29 -9.64 -9.21
N TRP A 102 -4.46 -9.05 -8.35
CA TRP A 102 -3.10 -8.58 -8.67
C TRP A 102 -2.01 -9.49 -8.10
N ALA A 103 -2.37 -10.55 -7.38
CA ALA A 103 -1.41 -11.48 -6.82
C ALA A 103 -0.67 -12.23 -7.94
N PRO A 104 0.61 -12.59 -7.74
CA PRO A 104 1.37 -13.36 -8.72
C PRO A 104 0.66 -14.69 -9.01
N GLN A 105 0.42 -14.96 -10.30
CA GLN A 105 -0.11 -16.25 -10.73
C GLN A 105 0.97 -17.31 -10.58
N THR A 106 0.64 -18.41 -9.88
CA THR A 106 1.49 -19.59 -9.71
C THR A 106 1.72 -20.35 -11.00
#